data_AF-A0A1Y1N4X1-F1
#
_entry.id   AF-A0A1Y1N4X1-F1
#
_cell.length_a   1.000
_cell.length_b   1.000
_cell.length_c   1.000
_cell.angle_alpha   90.00
_cell.angle_beta   90.00
_cell.angle_gamma   90.00
#
_symmetry.space_group_name_H-M   'P 1'
#
loop_
_entity.id
_entity.type
_entity.pdbx_description
1 polymer ?
#
loop_
_entity_poly.entity_id
_entity_poly.type
_entity_poly.pdbx_seq_one_letter_code
_entity_poly.pdbx_strand_id
1 'polypeptide(L)'
;MPVFLKLKLITTYQYLQIRFDNTIKMLASFIYIFHLIIYNPVVIFLPCLAFNQATGYNVNVLAPATTIFCVFYTAIGGLKTVVWTDTLQTISILLGLFAVLGMGLYQGGDVSTIFEVAKSGERLDIFNFNIDPTIRDNFWTYALGSTAMWMVDVSINQGTLQRLNAVPTFAHAKM
;
A
#
# COMPACT_ATOMS: atom_id res chain seq x y z
N MET A 1 4.87 -18.11 -5.24
CA MET A 1 4.82 -17.54 -6.61
C MET A 1 4.88 -18.56 -7.76
N PRO A 2 5.81 -19.54 -7.86
CA PRO A 2 5.90 -20.41 -9.07
C PRO A 2 4.68 -21.31 -9.31
N VAL A 3 3.91 -21.61 -8.26
CA VAL A 3 2.68 -22.41 -8.34
C VAL A 3 1.57 -21.69 -9.12
N PHE A 4 1.36 -20.40 -8.86
CA PHE A 4 0.31 -19.62 -9.54
C PHE A 4 0.60 -19.39 -11.02
N LEU A 5 1.88 -19.12 -11.36
CA LEU A 5 2.32 -18.94 -12.75
C LEU A 5 2.26 -20.24 -13.57
N LYS A 6 2.50 -21.40 -12.94
CA LYS A 6 2.35 -22.71 -13.60
C LYS A 6 0.89 -23.08 -13.87
N LEU A 7 -0.02 -22.67 -12.97
CA LEU A 7 -1.45 -22.99 -13.05
C LEU A 7 -2.26 -21.97 -13.89
N LYS A 8 -1.66 -20.86 -14.35
CA LYS A 8 -2.30 -19.78 -15.13
C LYS A 8 -3.63 -19.32 -14.52
N LEU A 9 -3.68 -19.23 -13.20
CA LEU A 9 -4.92 -18.88 -12.49
C LEU A 9 -5.20 -17.39 -12.61
N ILE A 10 -6.45 -17.03 -12.89
CA ILE A 10 -6.89 -15.64 -13.04
C ILE A 10 -7.08 -15.00 -11.66
N THR A 11 -7.47 -15.79 -10.65
CA THR A 11 -7.63 -15.31 -9.28
C THR A 11 -6.91 -16.16 -8.24
N THR A 12 -6.46 -15.54 -7.16
CA THR A 12 -5.82 -16.23 -6.04
C THR A 12 -6.80 -17.21 -5.37
N TYR A 13 -8.10 -16.90 -5.41
CA TYR A 13 -9.17 -17.74 -4.84
C TYR A 13 -9.49 -18.97 -5.68
N GLN A 14 -9.21 -18.96 -7.00
CA GLN A 14 -9.32 -20.19 -7.81
C GLN A 14 -8.32 -21.25 -7.34
N TYR A 15 -7.17 -20.86 -6.81
CA TYR A 15 -6.25 -21.82 -6.20
C TYR A 15 -6.87 -22.50 -4.98
N LEU A 16 -7.59 -21.75 -4.13
CA LEU A 16 -8.29 -22.31 -2.98
C LEU A 16 -9.36 -23.32 -3.41
N GLN A 17 -10.05 -23.06 -4.53
CA GLN A 17 -11.01 -24.02 -5.10
C GLN A 17 -10.34 -25.33 -5.53
N ILE A 18 -9.17 -25.27 -6.16
CA ILE A 18 -8.45 -26.47 -6.62
C ILE A 18 -7.91 -27.25 -5.42
N ARG A 19 -7.47 -26.56 -4.36
CA ARG A 19 -6.82 -27.18 -3.20
C ARG A 19 -7.80 -27.74 -2.17
N PHE A 20 -8.95 -27.06 -2.01
CA PHE A 20 -9.99 -27.38 -1.04
C PHE A 20 -11.31 -27.65 -1.77
N ASP A 21 -12.19 -26.65 -1.87
CA ASP A 21 -13.49 -26.77 -2.51
C ASP A 21 -14.05 -25.41 -2.94
N ASN A 22 -15.23 -25.42 -3.58
CA ASN A 22 -15.88 -24.18 -4.03
C ASN A 22 -16.42 -23.32 -2.86
N THR A 23 -16.74 -23.91 -1.72
CA THR A 23 -17.22 -23.20 -0.53
C THR A 23 -16.16 -22.26 0.02
N ILE A 24 -14.92 -22.76 0.18
CA ILE A 24 -13.80 -21.96 0.67
C ILE A 24 -13.46 -20.82 -0.30
N LYS A 25 -13.54 -21.05 -1.62
CA LYS A 25 -13.39 -19.97 -2.61
C LYS A 25 -14.42 -18.86 -2.44
N MET A 26 -15.70 -19.21 -2.29
CA MET A 26 -16.77 -18.24 -2.13
C MET A 26 -16.60 -17.43 -0.84
N LEU A 27 -16.30 -18.12 0.28
CA LEU A 27 -16.06 -17.48 1.56
C LEU A 27 -14.86 -16.53 1.51
N ALA A 28 -13.71 -16.97 0.98
CA ALA A 28 -12.51 -16.15 0.88
C ALA A 28 -12.70 -14.94 -0.04
N SER A 29 -13.41 -15.12 -1.17
CA SER A 29 -13.73 -14.01 -2.08
C SER A 29 -14.66 -12.99 -1.41
N PHE A 30 -15.66 -13.44 -0.64
CA PHE A 30 -16.57 -12.57 0.08
C PHE A 30 -15.85 -11.76 1.16
N ILE A 31 -15.03 -12.42 1.99
CA ILE A 31 -14.23 -11.75 3.04
C ILE A 31 -13.32 -10.69 2.41
N TYR A 32 -12.70 -11.00 1.27
CA TYR A 32 -11.83 -10.05 0.58
C TYR A 32 -12.58 -8.83 0.03
N ILE A 33 -13.73 -9.03 -0.63
CA ILE A 33 -14.56 -7.92 -1.12
C ILE A 33 -15.01 -7.04 0.06
N PHE A 34 -15.44 -7.67 1.15
CA PHE A 34 -15.85 -6.96 2.36
C PHE A 34 -14.70 -6.13 2.95
N HIS A 35 -13.50 -6.70 3.03
CA HIS A 35 -12.30 -5.99 3.44
C HIS A 35 -12.00 -4.78 2.54
N LEU A 36 -12.08 -4.94 1.21
CA LEU A 36 -11.83 -3.84 0.26
C LEU A 36 -12.84 -2.69 0.42
N ILE A 37 -14.11 -2.99 0.66
CA ILE A 37 -15.15 -1.96 0.86
C ILE A 37 -14.87 -1.12 2.11
N ILE A 38 -14.32 -1.71 3.16
CA ILE A 38 -13.98 -1.01 4.40
C ILE A 38 -12.65 -0.26 4.27
N TYR A 39 -11.65 -0.89 3.66
CA TYR A 39 -10.28 -0.38 3.62
C TYR A 39 -10.09 0.75 2.60
N ASN A 40 -10.64 0.61 1.39
CA ASN A 40 -10.41 1.59 0.31
C ASN A 40 -10.87 3.02 0.65
N PRO A 41 -12.01 3.26 1.31
CA PRO A 41 -12.39 4.61 1.75
C PRO A 41 -11.37 5.26 2.69
N VAL A 42 -10.78 4.47 3.61
CA VAL A 42 -9.73 4.95 4.53
C VAL A 42 -8.49 5.38 3.75
N VAL A 43 -8.11 4.60 2.74
CA VAL A 43 -6.97 4.91 1.86
C VAL A 43 -7.21 6.20 1.06
N ILE A 44 -8.43 6.42 0.54
CA ILE A 44 -8.78 7.64 -0.21
C ILE A 44 -8.87 8.87 0.72
N PHE A 45 -9.23 8.67 1.98
CA PHE A 45 -9.39 9.75 2.95
C PHE A 45 -8.06 10.47 3.25
N LEU A 46 -6.96 9.74 3.40
CA LEU A 46 -5.63 10.30 3.70
C LEU A 46 -5.15 11.37 2.71
N PRO A 47 -5.10 11.13 1.37
CA PRO A 47 -4.71 12.15 0.41
C PRO A 47 -5.72 13.30 0.33
N CYS A 48 -7.02 13.04 0.53
CA CYS A 48 -8.03 14.10 0.57
C CYS A 48 -7.83 15.02 1.79
N LEU A 49 -7.43 14.47 2.94
CA LEU A 49 -7.09 15.23 4.12
C LEU A 49 -5.84 16.10 3.88
N ALA A 50 -4.79 15.54 3.27
CA ALA A 50 -3.61 16.31 2.88
C ALA A 50 -3.95 17.44 1.91
N PHE A 51 -4.81 17.17 0.91
CA PHE A 51 -5.25 18.18 -0.06
C PHE A 51 -6.13 19.26 0.57
N ASN A 52 -7.00 18.90 1.52
CA ASN A 52 -7.77 19.84 2.32
C ASN A 52 -6.83 20.80 3.09
N GLN A 53 -5.75 20.30 3.68
CA GLN A 53 -4.79 21.16 4.39
C GLN A 53 -4.04 22.10 3.44
N ALA A 54 -3.79 21.68 2.20
CA ALA A 54 -3.09 22.51 1.21
C ALA A 54 -4.00 23.57 0.55
N THR A 55 -5.30 23.27 0.36
CA THR A 55 -6.21 24.10 -0.45
C THR A 55 -7.38 24.71 0.32
N GLY A 56 -7.68 24.21 1.52
CA GLY A 56 -8.84 24.61 2.33
C GLY A 56 -10.17 23.97 1.91
N TYR A 57 -10.23 23.20 0.82
CA TYR A 57 -11.48 22.58 0.36
C TYR A 57 -11.94 21.44 1.27
N ASN A 58 -13.24 21.38 1.56
CA ASN A 58 -13.81 20.38 2.46
C ASN A 58 -13.61 18.94 1.95
N VAL A 59 -13.10 18.06 2.84
CA VAL A 59 -12.85 16.64 2.55
C VAL A 59 -14.10 15.90 2.07
N ASN A 60 -15.30 16.28 2.55
CA ASN A 60 -16.57 15.69 2.16
C ASN A 60 -16.92 15.92 0.68
N VAL A 61 -16.32 16.94 0.04
CA VAL A 61 -16.45 17.19 -1.40
C VAL A 61 -15.30 16.53 -2.16
N LEU A 62 -14.08 16.62 -1.64
CA LEU A 62 -12.89 16.07 -2.27
C LEU A 62 -12.93 14.54 -2.38
N ALA A 63 -13.37 13.84 -1.34
CA ALA A 63 -13.42 12.38 -1.29
C ALA A 63 -14.33 11.75 -2.35
N PRO A 64 -15.63 12.14 -2.48
CA PRO A 64 -16.48 11.60 -3.53
C PRO A 64 -16.01 12.03 -4.93
N ALA A 65 -15.54 13.26 -5.12
CA ALA A 65 -15.02 13.70 -6.42
C ALA A 65 -13.82 12.87 -6.89
N THR A 66 -12.85 12.65 -5.99
CA THR A 66 -11.67 11.82 -6.26
C THR A 66 -12.05 10.36 -6.52
N THR A 67 -13.02 9.84 -5.76
CA THR A 67 -13.51 8.46 -5.94
C THR A 67 -14.18 8.28 -7.30
N ILE A 68 -15.06 9.21 -7.70
CA ILE A 68 -15.73 9.17 -9.01
C ILE A 68 -14.70 9.23 -10.14
N PHE A 69 -13.74 10.15 -10.05
CA PHE A 69 -12.66 10.24 -11.03
C PHE A 69 -11.87 8.93 -11.11
N CYS A 70 -11.53 8.36 -9.95
CA CYS A 70 -10.81 7.09 -9.84
C CYS A 70 -11.54 5.92 -10.49
N VAL A 71 -12.82 5.76 -10.17
CA VAL A 71 -13.68 4.73 -10.75
C VAL A 71 -13.80 4.93 -12.26
N PHE A 72 -13.97 6.16 -12.73
CA PHE A 72 -14.16 6.46 -14.14
C PHE A 72 -12.94 6.10 -14.99
N TYR A 73 -11.74 6.57 -14.62
CA TYR A 73 -10.54 6.24 -15.41
C TYR A 73 -10.19 4.76 -15.32
N THR A 74 -10.48 4.11 -14.17
CA THR A 74 -10.23 2.68 -13.97
C THR A 74 -11.19 1.84 -14.82
N ALA A 75 -12.46 2.23 -14.88
CA ALA A 75 -13.48 1.52 -15.66
C ALA A 75 -13.22 1.56 -17.16
N ILE A 76 -12.77 2.71 -17.69
CA ILE A 76 -12.46 2.87 -19.12
C ILE A 76 -11.12 2.24 -19.47
N GLY A 77 -10.12 2.48 -18.63
CA GLY A 77 -8.73 2.19 -18.94
C GLY A 77 -8.27 0.78 -18.62
N GLY A 78 -9.01 0.05 -17.78
CA GLY A 78 -8.65 -1.28 -17.30
C GLY A 78 -7.29 -1.33 -16.60
N LEU A 79 -6.73 -2.54 -16.45
CA LEU A 79 -5.49 -2.78 -15.71
C LEU A 79 -4.30 -1.99 -16.26
N LYS A 80 -4.22 -1.78 -17.59
CA LYS A 80 -3.12 -1.04 -18.22
C LYS A 80 -3.05 0.40 -17.72
N THR A 81 -4.20 1.06 -17.63
CA THR A 81 -4.27 2.46 -17.18
C THR A 81 -3.93 2.54 -15.70
N VAL A 82 -4.44 1.61 -14.89
CA VAL A 82 -4.13 1.53 -13.45
C VAL A 82 -2.62 1.41 -13.21
N VAL A 83 -1.91 0.58 -13.97
CA VAL A 83 -0.45 0.42 -13.84
C VAL A 83 0.29 1.70 -14.21
N TRP A 84 -0.14 2.41 -15.26
CA TRP A 84 0.44 3.69 -15.65
C TRP A 84 0.21 4.78 -14.60
N THR A 85 -0.99 4.88 -14.05
CA THR A 85 -1.30 5.84 -12.98
C THR A 85 -0.52 5.54 -11.70
N ASP A 86 -0.37 4.26 -11.34
CA ASP A 86 0.43 3.82 -10.18
C ASP A 86 1.92 4.19 -10.34
N THR A 87 2.44 4.07 -11.57
CA THR A 87 3.82 4.48 -11.89
C THR A 87 4.00 5.99 -11.70
N LEU A 88 3.09 6.81 -12.22
CA LEU A 88 3.13 8.27 -12.05
C LEU A 88 2.99 8.66 -10.57
N GLN A 89 2.12 7.99 -9.83
CA GLN A 89 1.94 8.21 -8.39
C GLN A 89 3.23 7.91 -7.63
N THR A 90 3.89 6.78 -7.92
CA THR A 90 5.16 6.40 -7.29
C THR A 90 6.25 7.44 -7.55
N ILE A 91 6.39 7.91 -8.80
CA ILE A 91 7.36 8.96 -9.14
C ILE A 91 7.04 10.25 -8.36
N SER A 92 5.78 10.63 -8.28
CA SER A 92 5.34 11.84 -7.58
C SER A 92 5.63 11.77 -6.08
N ILE A 93 5.42 10.62 -5.46
CA ILE A 93 5.75 10.38 -4.05
C ILE A 93 7.26 10.47 -3.82
N LEU A 94 8.08 9.88 -4.70
CA LEU A 94 9.53 9.96 -4.60
C LEU A 94 10.04 11.41 -4.73
N LEU A 95 9.52 12.17 -5.68
CA LEU A 95 9.85 13.59 -5.83
C LEU A 95 9.44 14.39 -4.58
N GLY A 96 8.26 14.13 -4.03
CA GLY A 96 7.80 14.73 -2.78
C GLY A 96 8.72 14.41 -1.60
N LEU A 97 9.18 13.16 -1.49
CA LEU A 97 10.13 12.74 -0.47
C LEU A 97 11.45 13.52 -0.58
N PHE A 98 12.03 13.60 -1.78
CA PHE A 98 13.28 14.35 -1.98
C PHE A 98 13.10 15.86 -1.75
N ALA A 99 11.94 16.43 -2.11
CA ALA A 99 11.65 17.84 -1.85
C ALA A 99 11.55 18.12 -0.34
N VAL A 100 10.87 17.26 0.42
CA VAL A 100 10.78 17.39 1.88
C VAL A 100 12.15 17.22 2.53
N LEU A 101 12.95 16.24 2.10
CA LEU A 101 14.32 16.07 2.59
C LEU A 101 15.19 17.29 2.28
N GLY A 102 15.13 17.82 1.06
CA GLY A 102 15.86 19.02 0.65
C GLY A 102 15.47 20.26 1.47
N MET A 103 14.16 20.49 1.67
CA MET A 103 13.68 21.58 2.54
C MET A 103 14.09 21.38 4.00
N GLY A 104 14.06 20.14 4.50
CA GLY A 104 14.50 19.80 5.84
C GLY A 104 15.98 20.11 6.05
N LEU A 105 16.84 19.75 5.10
CA LEU A 105 18.26 20.08 5.12
C LEU A 105 18.51 21.58 5.03
N TYR A 106 17.77 22.28 4.15
CA TYR A 106 17.89 23.74 4.01
C TYR A 106 17.49 24.49 5.29
N GLN A 107 16.40 24.08 5.95
CA GLN A 107 15.94 24.71 7.20
C GLN A 107 16.77 24.29 8.42
N GLY A 108 17.22 23.03 8.46
CA GLY A 108 18.03 22.48 9.54
C GLY A 108 19.50 22.91 9.51
N GLY A 109 19.95 23.47 8.39
CA GLY A 109 21.32 23.95 8.17
C GLY A 109 22.31 22.81 7.96
N ASP A 110 22.61 22.08 9.03
CA ASP A 110 23.51 20.92 9.00
C ASP A 110 22.81 19.64 9.47
N VAL A 111 23.26 18.51 8.94
CA VAL A 111 22.76 17.17 9.29
C VAL A 111 22.97 16.89 10.77
N SER A 112 24.06 17.38 11.36
CA SER A 112 24.36 17.26 12.80
C SER A 112 23.26 17.90 13.65
N THR A 113 22.87 19.15 13.34
CA THR A 113 21.79 19.88 14.00
C THR A 113 20.46 19.14 13.89
N ILE A 114 20.14 18.58 12.72
CA ILE A 114 18.92 17.80 12.53
C ILE A 114 18.92 16.56 13.43
N PHE A 115 20.06 15.87 13.54
CA PHE A 115 20.20 14.70 14.42
C PHE A 115 20.10 15.08 15.90
N GLU A 116 20.68 16.19 16.30
CA GLU A 116 20.56 16.70 17.68
C GLU A 116 19.12 17.05 18.02
N VAL A 117 18.40 17.75 17.13
CA VAL A 117 16.97 18.07 17.29
C VAL A 117 16.12 16.81 17.33
N ALA A 118 16.42 15.81 16.48
CA ALA A 118 15.72 14.53 16.50
C ALA A 118 15.98 13.77 17.81
N LYS A 119 17.21 13.84 18.34
CA LYS A 119 17.59 13.22 19.61
C LYS A 119 16.92 13.91 20.80
N SER A 120 16.94 15.24 20.86
CA SER A 120 16.33 16.01 21.94
C SER A 120 14.81 15.94 21.93
N GLY A 121 14.20 15.75 20.75
CA GLY A 121 12.77 15.54 20.59
C GLY A 121 12.31 14.10 20.81
N GLU A 122 13.17 13.21 21.31
CA GLU A 122 12.89 11.78 21.54
C GLU A 122 12.39 11.04 20.28
N ARG A 123 12.79 11.49 19.08
CA ARG A 123 12.35 10.93 17.79
C ARG A 123 13.27 9.82 17.27
N LEU A 124 14.36 9.53 17.97
CA LEU A 124 15.36 8.53 17.59
C LEU A 124 15.21 7.19 18.32
N ASP A 125 14.10 6.93 19.00
CA ASP A 125 13.82 5.63 19.64
C ASP A 125 13.39 4.56 18.61
N ILE A 126 14.30 4.23 17.69
CA ILE A 126 14.08 3.30 16.58
C ILE A 126 14.23 1.84 17.05
N PHE A 127 14.98 1.61 18.13
CA PHE A 127 15.37 0.28 18.62
C PHE A 127 14.79 -0.03 20.01
N ASN A 128 13.49 0.21 20.17
CA ASN A 128 12.78 -0.15 21.40
C ASN A 128 12.43 -1.64 21.41
N PHE A 129 13.23 -2.47 22.10
CA PHE A 129 13.05 -3.92 22.17
C PHE A 129 12.10 -4.39 23.29
N ASN A 130 11.30 -3.50 23.86
CA ASN A 130 10.35 -3.86 24.92
C ASN A 130 9.28 -4.83 24.39
N ILE A 131 9.00 -5.89 25.17
CA ILE A 131 8.05 -6.96 24.82
C ILE A 131 6.63 -6.64 25.31
N ASP A 132 6.44 -5.56 26.06
CA ASP A 132 5.13 -5.13 26.55
C ASP A 132 4.12 -4.94 25.39
N PRO A 133 3.04 -5.74 25.34
CA PRO A 133 2.05 -5.69 24.27
C PRO A 133 1.17 -4.43 24.30
N THR A 134 1.25 -3.61 25.36
CA THR A 134 0.52 -2.34 25.45
C THR A 134 1.23 -1.19 24.73
N ILE A 135 2.52 -1.35 24.45
CA ILE A 135 3.29 -0.37 23.70
C ILE A 135 2.99 -0.53 22.21
N ARG A 136 2.41 0.51 21.62
CA ARG A 136 2.01 0.52 20.20
C ARG A 136 3.21 0.35 19.26
N ASP A 137 4.26 1.10 19.54
CA ASP A 137 5.41 1.28 18.66
C ASP A 137 6.67 0.69 19.34
N ASN A 138 6.92 -0.60 19.12
CA ASN A 138 8.17 -1.26 19.52
C ASN A 138 8.68 -2.17 18.39
N PHE A 139 9.92 -2.63 18.52
CA PHE A 139 10.57 -3.45 17.49
C PHE A 139 9.73 -4.69 17.14
N TRP A 140 9.11 -5.34 18.14
CA TRP A 140 8.34 -6.57 17.96
C TRP A 140 7.01 -6.32 17.26
N THR A 141 6.29 -5.25 17.62
CA THR A 141 5.01 -4.90 16.97
C THR A 141 5.22 -4.55 15.51
N TYR A 142 6.29 -3.80 15.19
CA TYR A 142 6.67 -3.54 13.80
C TYR A 142 7.15 -4.79 13.07
N ALA A 143 8.10 -5.54 13.63
CA ALA A 143 8.68 -6.70 12.95
C ALA A 143 7.61 -7.77 12.66
N LEU A 144 6.81 -8.16 13.66
CA LEU A 144 5.78 -9.17 13.49
C LEU A 144 4.58 -8.65 12.70
N GLY A 145 4.12 -7.44 13.00
CA GLY A 145 2.96 -6.82 12.34
C GLY A 145 3.22 -6.57 10.86
N SER A 146 4.35 -5.93 10.53
CA SER A 146 4.72 -5.69 9.13
C SER A 146 4.98 -7.00 8.39
N THR A 147 5.67 -7.98 8.98
CA THR A 147 5.89 -9.27 8.30
C THR A 147 4.58 -9.98 7.98
N ALA A 148 3.63 -10.01 8.92
CA ALA A 148 2.31 -10.58 8.69
C ALA A 148 1.55 -9.84 7.58
N MET A 149 1.59 -8.51 7.59
CA MET A 149 0.95 -7.66 6.57
C MET A 149 1.55 -7.91 5.18
N TRP A 150 2.88 -7.91 5.05
CA TRP A 150 3.59 -8.23 3.82
C TRP A 150 3.28 -9.65 3.31
N MET A 151 3.15 -10.62 4.22
CA MET A 151 2.80 -11.98 3.84
C MET A 151 1.41 -12.04 3.19
N VAL A 152 0.43 -11.31 3.73
CA VAL A 152 -0.92 -11.21 3.14
C VAL A 152 -0.86 -10.53 1.77
N ASP A 153 -0.14 -9.42 1.67
CA ASP A 153 -0.02 -8.65 0.43
C ASP A 153 0.68 -9.40 -0.70
N VAL A 154 1.63 -10.28 -0.38
CA VAL A 154 2.32 -11.09 -1.40
C VAL A 154 1.57 -12.38 -1.71
N SER A 155 0.86 -12.96 -0.74
CA SER A 155 0.29 -14.32 -0.87
C SER A 155 -1.15 -14.34 -1.36
N ILE A 156 -1.97 -13.36 -0.96
CA ILE A 156 -3.43 -13.38 -1.15
C ILE A 156 -3.89 -12.23 -2.05
N ASN A 157 -3.10 -11.15 -2.15
CA ASN A 157 -3.49 -9.96 -2.90
C ASN A 157 -3.73 -10.26 -4.39
N GLN A 158 -4.97 -10.05 -4.80
CA GLN A 158 -5.43 -10.28 -6.16
C GLN A 158 -4.74 -9.35 -7.17
N GLY A 159 -4.40 -8.12 -6.78
CA GLY A 159 -3.70 -7.16 -7.64
C GLY A 159 -2.28 -7.61 -7.99
N THR A 160 -1.55 -8.17 -7.02
CA THR A 160 -0.21 -8.73 -7.24
C THR A 160 -0.26 -9.87 -8.26
N LEU A 161 -1.24 -10.77 -8.15
CA LEU A 161 -1.38 -11.88 -9.09
C LEU A 161 -1.76 -11.42 -10.50
N GLN A 162 -2.66 -10.44 -10.62
CA GLN A 162 -3.04 -9.87 -11.91
C GLN A 162 -1.86 -9.22 -12.62
N ARG A 163 -1.01 -8.50 -11.88
CA ARG A 163 0.23 -7.92 -12.42
C ARG A 163 1.21 -9.00 -12.89
N LEU A 164 1.38 -10.07 -12.11
CA LEU A 164 2.24 -11.20 -12.50
C LEU A 164 1.77 -11.90 -13.77
N ASN A 165 0.46 -12.09 -13.94
CA ASN A 165 -0.11 -12.68 -15.16
C ASN A 165 -0.03 -11.76 -16.39
N ALA A 166 0.17 -10.46 -16.20
CA ALA A 166 0.40 -9.52 -17.30
C ALA A 166 1.84 -9.61 -17.87
N VAL A 167 2.76 -10.31 -17.18
CA VAL A 167 4.14 -10.49 -17.62
C VAL A 167 4.26 -11.76 -18.50
N PRO A 168 4.87 -11.68 -19.69
CA PRO A 168 4.83 -12.77 -20.67
C PRO A 168 5.65 -14.02 -20.29
N THR A 169 6.67 -13.92 -19.43
CA THR A 169 7.53 -15.06 -19.06
C THR A 169 7.99 -15.02 -17.60
N PHE A 170 8.20 -16.20 -17.03
CA PHE A 170 8.66 -16.39 -15.64
C PHE A 170 10.01 -15.70 -15.35
N ALA A 171 10.91 -15.62 -16.34
CA ALA A 171 12.18 -14.92 -16.20
C ALA A 171 12.01 -13.41 -16.00
N HIS A 172 11.04 -12.80 -16.69
CA HIS A 172 10.71 -11.38 -16.53
C HIS A 172 9.93 -11.10 -15.25
N ALA A 173 9.22 -12.08 -14.70
CA ALA A 173 8.52 -11.94 -13.42
C ALA A 173 9.42 -12.08 -12.18
N LYS A 174 10.70 -12.47 -12.36
CA LYS A 174 11.69 -12.65 -11.29
C LYS A 174 12.62 -11.43 -11.13
N MET A 175 12.69 -10.57 -12.15
CA MET A 175 13.38 -9.27 -12.12
C MET A 175 12.50 -8.22 -11.45
#